data_AF-Q9MB77-F1
#
_entry.id   AF-Q9MB77-F1
#
_cell.length_a   1.000
_cell.length_b   1.000
_cell.length_c   1.000
_cell.angle_alpha   90.00
_cell.angle_beta   90.00
_cell.angle_gamma   90.00
#
_symmetry.space_group_name_H-M   'P 1'
#
loop_
_entity.id
_entity.type
_entity.pdbx_description
1 polymer ?
#
loop_
_entity_poly.entity_id
_entity_poly.type
_entity_poly.pdbx_seq_one_letter_code
_entity_poly.pdbx_strand_id
1 'polypeptide(L)'
;MGSDLFGSYAESSCAALIVASISSFGVNHDLTAMMYPLLVSSVGILVCLLTTLFATDFFEIKTVKEIEPALKRQLIISTALMTVGIALVTWVSLPSSFTIFNFGTQKVVKNWQLFLCVAVGSWAGLIIGFVTEYYTSNAYSPVQDVAD
;
A
#
# COMPACT_ATOMS: atom_id res chain seq x y z
N MET A 1 15.52 -10.25 6.74
CA MET A 1 14.42 -9.31 6.47
C MET A 1 14.04 -9.27 4.98
N GLY A 2 14.97 -9.15 4.02
CA GLY A 2 14.60 -9.04 2.59
C GLY A 2 13.74 -10.20 2.04
N SER A 3 14.06 -11.45 2.40
CA SER A 3 13.26 -12.63 2.01
C SER A 3 11.85 -12.66 2.60
N ASP A 4 11.69 -12.11 3.81
CA ASP A 4 10.41 -12.05 4.53
C ASP A 4 9.44 -11.05 3.87
N LEU A 5 9.95 -9.87 3.51
CA LEU A 5 9.18 -8.87 2.75
C LEU A 5 8.85 -9.35 1.33
N PHE A 6 9.77 -10.07 0.68
CA PHE A 6 9.49 -10.70 -0.62
C PHE A 6 8.39 -11.75 -0.52
N GLY A 7 8.43 -12.61 0.51
CA GLY A 7 7.38 -13.58 0.80
C GLY A 7 6.01 -12.89 0.99
N SER A 8 5.96 -11.85 1.83
CA SER A 8 4.74 -11.07 2.06
C SER A 8 4.16 -10.47 0.77
N TYR A 9 5.02 -9.93 -0.10
CA TYR A 9 4.61 -9.39 -1.41
C TYR A 9 4.07 -10.48 -2.35
N ALA A 10 4.78 -11.61 -2.44
CA ALA A 10 4.41 -12.72 -3.31
C ALA A 10 3.07 -13.35 -2.87
N GLU A 11 2.92 -13.62 -1.58
CA GLU A 11 1.70 -14.21 -1.01
C GLU A 11 0.48 -13.31 -1.19
N SER A 12 0.62 -12.01 -0.91
CA SER A 12 -0.47 -11.04 -1.08
C SER A 12 -0.94 -10.95 -2.54
N SER A 13 0.02 -10.94 -3.48
CA SER A 13 -0.27 -10.91 -4.92
C SER A 13 -0.94 -12.20 -5.38
N CYS A 14 -0.40 -13.35 -4.99
CA CYS A 14 -0.96 -14.66 -5.32
C CYS A 14 -2.37 -14.85 -4.76
N ALA A 15 -2.63 -14.43 -3.51
CA ALA A 15 -3.95 -14.51 -2.90
C ALA A 15 -5.00 -13.72 -3.69
N ALA A 16 -4.66 -12.48 -4.11
CA ALA A 16 -5.53 -11.66 -4.94
C ALA A 16 -5.80 -12.32 -6.31
N LEU A 17 -4.75 -12.87 -6.95
CA LEU A 17 -4.88 -13.53 -8.25
C LEU A 17 -5.74 -14.79 -8.17
N ILE A 18 -5.59 -15.63 -7.14
CA ILE A 18 -6.38 -16.86 -7.01
C ILE A 18 -7.87 -16.52 -6.94
N VAL A 19 -8.27 -15.56 -6.10
CA VAL A 19 -9.67 -15.14 -5.98
C VAL A 19 -10.16 -14.47 -7.28
N ALA A 20 -9.34 -13.64 -7.91
CA ALA A 20 -9.68 -12.96 -9.17
C ALA A 20 -9.86 -13.94 -10.34
N SER A 21 -9.10 -15.05 -10.38
CA SER A 21 -9.14 -16.02 -11.49
C SER A 21 -10.48 -16.77 -11.60
N ILE A 22 -11.15 -17.00 -10.47
CA ILE A 22 -12.49 -17.61 -10.39
C ILE A 22 -13.62 -16.57 -10.31
N SER A 23 -13.27 -15.29 -10.36
CA SER A 23 -14.18 -14.16 -10.40
C SER A 23 -14.46 -13.76 -11.86
N SER A 24 -15.31 -12.75 -12.07
CA SER A 24 -15.61 -12.24 -13.43
C SER A 24 -14.36 -11.85 -14.23
N PHE A 25 -13.28 -11.41 -13.58
CA PHE A 25 -12.04 -11.05 -14.24
C PHE A 25 -11.40 -12.24 -14.98
N GLY A 26 -11.26 -13.39 -14.31
CA GLY A 26 -10.73 -14.59 -14.95
C GLY A 26 -11.73 -15.28 -15.89
N VAL A 27 -13.02 -15.34 -15.51
CA VAL A 27 -14.07 -15.99 -16.33
C VAL A 27 -14.26 -15.28 -17.67
N ASN A 28 -14.27 -13.94 -17.66
CA ASN A 28 -14.42 -13.13 -18.89
C ASN A 28 -13.08 -12.89 -19.60
N HIS A 29 -11.98 -13.48 -19.12
CA HIS A 29 -10.63 -13.32 -19.68
C HIS A 29 -10.19 -11.84 -19.79
N ASP A 30 -10.59 -10.99 -18.84
CA ASP A 30 -10.15 -9.61 -18.75
C ASP A 30 -8.78 -9.53 -18.08
N LEU A 31 -7.73 -9.56 -18.89
CA LEU A 31 -6.35 -9.55 -18.43
C LEU A 31 -6.02 -8.28 -17.63
N THR A 32 -6.58 -7.13 -18.00
CA THR A 32 -6.27 -5.86 -17.34
C THR A 32 -6.80 -5.85 -15.91
N ALA A 33 -8.06 -6.24 -15.71
CA ALA A 33 -8.64 -6.32 -14.38
C ALA A 33 -8.03 -7.47 -13.55
N MET A 34 -7.65 -8.58 -14.19
CA MET A 34 -6.98 -9.70 -13.55
C MET A 34 -5.59 -9.32 -13.01
N MET A 35 -4.85 -8.50 -13.75
CA MET A 35 -3.51 -8.02 -13.36
C MET A 35 -3.53 -6.81 -12.43
N TYR A 36 -4.71 -6.37 -11.96
CA TYR A 36 -4.86 -5.26 -11.02
C TYR A 36 -3.85 -5.25 -9.84
N PRO A 37 -3.62 -6.35 -9.09
CA PRO A 37 -2.62 -6.34 -8.01
C PRO A 37 -1.19 -6.04 -8.48
N LEU A 38 -0.81 -6.46 -9.70
CA LEU A 38 0.50 -6.16 -10.29
C LEU A 38 0.58 -4.72 -10.79
N LEU A 39 -0.52 -4.17 -11.33
CA LEU A 39 -0.59 -2.78 -11.76
C LEU A 39 -0.46 -1.82 -10.58
N VAL A 40 -1.15 -2.11 -9.47
CA VAL A 40 -0.99 -1.37 -8.20
C VAL A 40 0.47 -1.40 -7.75
N SER A 41 1.12 -2.56 -7.78
CA SER A 41 2.52 -2.70 -7.39
C SER A 41 3.47 -1.92 -8.32
N SER A 42 3.19 -1.92 -9.62
CA SER A 42 3.97 -1.19 -10.63
C SER A 42 3.88 0.33 -10.44
N VAL A 43 2.69 0.86 -10.16
CA VAL A 43 2.50 2.28 -9.80
C VAL A 43 3.16 2.59 -8.45
N GLY A 44 3.11 1.66 -7.50
CA GLY A 44 3.81 1.77 -6.22
C GLY A 44 5.31 2.01 -6.39
N ILE A 45 5.98 1.33 -7.32
CA ILE A 45 7.41 1.56 -7.61
C ILE A 45 7.66 3.00 -8.07
N LEU A 46 6.82 3.52 -8.98
CA LEU A 46 6.94 4.90 -9.46
C LEU A 46 6.69 5.92 -8.34
N VAL A 47 5.69 5.68 -7.50
CA VAL A 47 5.39 6.53 -6.34
C VAL A 47 6.54 6.53 -5.33
N CYS A 48 7.13 5.37 -5.04
CA CYS A 48 8.26 5.25 -4.14
C CYS A 48 9.51 5.95 -4.71
N LEU A 49 9.74 5.86 -6.02
CA LEU A 49 10.81 6.60 -6.69
C LEU A 49 10.62 8.11 -6.49
N LEU A 50 9.44 8.65 -6.79
CA LEU A 50 9.13 10.07 -6.58
C LEU A 50 9.27 10.48 -5.10
N THR A 51 8.81 9.64 -4.18
CA THR A 51 8.94 9.89 -2.73
C THR A 51 10.41 9.90 -2.27
N THR A 52 11.26 9.09 -2.90
CA THR A 52 12.69 9.03 -2.58
C THR A 52 13.38 10.36 -2.91
N LEU A 53 13.02 10.98 -4.04
CA LEU A 53 13.55 12.30 -4.44
C LEU A 53 13.29 13.39 -3.38
N PHE A 54 12.17 13.32 -2.65
CA PHE A 54 11.90 14.23 -1.53
C PHE A 54 12.91 14.08 -0.40
N ALA A 55 13.40 12.88 -0.11
CA ALA A 55 14.40 12.69 0.94
C ALA A 55 15.84 12.90 0.47
N THR A 56 16.14 12.68 -0.82
CA THR A 56 17.51 12.78 -1.35
C THR A 56 17.87 14.18 -1.83
N ASP A 57 16.97 14.84 -2.57
CA ASP A 57 17.32 16.05 -3.33
C ASP A 57 16.66 17.31 -2.79
N PHE A 58 15.44 17.21 -2.26
CA PHE A 58 14.67 18.38 -1.83
C PHE A 58 14.90 18.79 -0.37
N PHE A 59 15.31 17.85 0.48
CA PHE A 59 15.53 18.11 1.92
C PHE A 59 16.88 17.54 2.36
N GLU A 60 17.76 18.43 2.81
CA GLU A 60 19.06 18.06 3.39
C GLU A 60 18.95 17.98 4.92
N ILE A 61 19.37 16.86 5.50
CA ILE A 61 19.39 16.64 6.96
C ILE A 61 20.65 17.29 7.52
N LYS A 62 20.50 18.27 8.41
CA LYS A 62 21.63 19.00 9.01
C LYS A 62 21.92 18.58 10.43
N THR A 63 20.93 18.02 11.12
CA THR A 63 21.02 17.62 12.51
C THR A 63 20.47 16.21 12.74
N VAL A 64 20.98 15.50 13.75
CA VAL A 64 20.57 14.12 14.07
C VAL A 64 19.08 14.04 14.42
N LYS A 65 18.51 15.09 15.02
CA LYS A 65 17.08 15.18 15.38
C LYS A 65 16.15 15.23 14.17
N GLU A 66 16.66 15.51 12.98
CA GLU A 66 15.88 15.59 11.74
C GLU A 66 15.77 14.24 11.01
N ILE A 67 16.51 13.21 11.46
CA ILE A 67 16.53 11.89 10.81
C ILE A 67 15.17 11.18 10.96
N GLU A 68 14.64 11.06 12.17
CA GLU A 68 13.34 10.40 12.40
C GLU A 68 12.18 11.15 11.69
N PRO A 69 12.07 12.50 11.78
CA PRO A 69 11.08 13.24 11.02
C PRO A 69 11.21 13.08 9.50
N ALA A 70 12.42 12.95 8.96
CA ALA A 70 12.63 12.74 7.53
C ALA A 70 12.10 11.38 7.08
N LEU A 71 12.41 10.30 7.81
CA LEU A 71 11.89 8.95 7.55
C LEU A 71 10.36 8.90 7.68
N LYS A 72 9.80 9.56 8.70
CA LYS A 72 8.35 9.69 8.90
C LYS A 72 7.68 10.43 7.74
N ARG A 73 8.29 11.51 7.25
CA ARG A 73 7.78 12.24 6.07
C ARG A 73 7.73 11.33 4.84
N GLN A 74 8.71 10.46 4.63
CA GLN A 74 8.66 9.50 3.51
C GLN A 74 7.43 8.57 3.61
N LEU A 75 7.11 8.05 4.80
CA LEU A 75 5.90 7.23 5.00
C LEU A 75 4.60 8.01 4.69
N ILE A 76 4.51 9.26 5.15
CA ILE A 76 3.33 10.10 4.90
C ILE A 76 3.19 10.44 3.42
N ILE A 77 4.28 10.89 2.79
CA ILE A 77 4.29 11.31 1.37
C ILE A 77 3.98 10.11 0.47
N SER A 78 4.62 8.97 0.69
CA SER A 78 4.34 7.75 -0.09
C SER A 78 2.90 7.29 0.06
N THR A 79 2.33 7.31 1.28
CA THR A 79 0.93 6.92 1.51
C THR A 79 -0.05 7.86 0.79
N ALA A 80 0.18 9.16 0.84
CA ALA A 80 -0.65 10.15 0.17
C ALA A 80 -0.59 10.00 -1.36
N LEU A 81 0.63 9.92 -1.92
CA LEU A 81 0.83 9.73 -3.36
C LEU A 81 0.28 8.38 -3.83
N MET A 82 0.46 7.31 -3.05
CA MET A 82 -0.04 5.99 -3.37
C MET A 82 -1.56 5.93 -3.33
N THR A 83 -2.23 6.66 -2.43
CA THR A 83 -3.69 6.79 -2.43
C THR A 83 -4.20 7.35 -3.76
N VAL A 84 -3.53 8.37 -4.31
CA VAL A 84 -3.85 8.91 -5.63
C VAL A 84 -3.53 7.91 -6.75
N GLY A 85 -2.38 7.23 -6.65
CA GLY A 85 -1.97 6.18 -7.60
C GLY A 85 -2.97 5.03 -7.68
N ILE A 86 -3.44 4.52 -6.54
CA ILE A 86 -4.46 3.46 -6.46
C ILE A 86 -5.77 3.95 -7.08
N ALA A 87 -6.18 5.20 -6.85
CA ALA A 87 -7.36 5.77 -7.50
C ALA A 87 -7.20 5.75 -9.02
N LEU A 88 -6.09 6.26 -9.55
CA LEU A 88 -5.85 6.26 -11.01
C LEU A 88 -5.90 4.84 -11.59
N VAL A 89 -5.23 3.87 -10.96
CA VAL A 89 -5.24 2.46 -11.42
C VAL A 89 -6.66 1.87 -11.34
N THR A 90 -7.40 2.13 -10.26
CA THR A 90 -8.76 1.60 -10.10
C THR A 90 -9.68 2.09 -11.22
N TRP A 91 -9.66 3.39 -11.54
CA TRP A 91 -10.57 3.95 -12.53
C TRP A 91 -10.16 3.66 -13.99
N VAL A 92 -8.88 3.41 -14.25
CA VAL A 92 -8.40 3.06 -15.59
C VAL A 92 -8.46 1.56 -15.86
N SER A 93 -8.19 0.74 -14.85
CA SER A 93 -7.99 -0.71 -15.02
C SER A 93 -9.20 -1.57 -14.66
N LEU A 94 -10.20 -1.04 -13.93
CA LEU A 94 -11.36 -1.82 -13.50
C LEU A 94 -12.68 -1.30 -14.10
N PRO A 95 -13.59 -2.19 -14.51
CA PRO A 95 -14.93 -1.80 -14.92
C PRO A 95 -15.75 -1.28 -13.73
N SER A 96 -16.77 -0.46 -14.02
CA SER A 96 -17.60 0.19 -12.99
C SER A 96 -18.34 -0.80 -12.09
N SER A 97 -18.64 -2.00 -12.59
CA SER A 97 -19.21 -3.12 -11.84
C SER A 97 -18.67 -4.44 -12.37
N PHE A 98 -18.37 -5.35 -11.45
CA PHE A 98 -17.86 -6.70 -11.73
C PHE A 98 -18.34 -7.65 -10.63
N THR A 99 -18.10 -8.95 -10.79
CA THR A 99 -18.37 -9.94 -9.75
C THR A 99 -17.10 -10.50 -9.15
N ILE A 100 -17.10 -10.66 -7.84
CA ILE A 100 -16.05 -11.34 -7.07
C ILE A 100 -16.64 -12.63 -6.48
N PHE A 101 -15.86 -13.70 -6.54
CA PHE A 101 -16.21 -14.96 -5.92
C PHE A 101 -16.33 -14.83 -4.39
N ASN A 102 -17.45 -15.29 -3.85
CA ASN A 102 -17.76 -15.29 -2.43
C ASN A 102 -18.40 -16.62 -2.03
N PHE A 103 -17.57 -17.59 -1.63
CA PHE A 103 -17.98 -18.91 -1.12
C PHE A 103 -19.09 -19.59 -1.95
N GLY A 104 -18.91 -19.67 -3.28
CA GLY A 104 -19.85 -20.31 -4.20
C GLY A 104 -20.90 -19.36 -4.82
N THR A 105 -20.93 -18.09 -4.40
CA THR A 105 -21.76 -17.04 -5.01
C THR A 105 -20.91 -15.99 -5.72
N GLN A 106 -21.43 -15.40 -6.79
CA GLN A 106 -20.79 -14.27 -7.48
C GLN A 106 -21.36 -12.97 -6.91
N LYS A 107 -20.58 -12.28 -6.07
CA LYS A 107 -20.99 -11.02 -5.44
C LYS A 107 -20.71 -9.86 -6.38
N VAL A 108 -21.72 -9.04 -6.66
CA VAL A 108 -21.53 -7.79 -7.42
C VAL A 108 -20.77 -6.78 -6.56
N VAL A 109 -19.65 -6.29 -7.09
CA VAL A 109 -18.74 -5.34 -6.46
C VAL A 109 -18.52 -4.18 -7.44
N LYS A 110 -18.41 -2.97 -6.88
CA LYS A 110 -18.09 -1.75 -7.65
C LYS A 110 -16.61 -1.40 -7.52
N ASN A 111 -16.04 -0.80 -8.55
CA ASN A 111 -14.64 -0.38 -8.56
C ASN A 111 -14.23 0.49 -7.35
N TRP A 112 -15.07 1.44 -6.95
CA TRP A 112 -14.80 2.29 -5.77
C TRP A 112 -14.69 1.50 -4.46
N GLN A 113 -15.39 0.37 -4.35
CA GLN A 113 -15.29 -0.49 -3.16
C GLN A 113 -13.92 -1.16 -3.11
N LEU A 114 -13.41 -1.58 -4.27
CA LEU A 114 -12.10 -2.22 -4.38
C LEU A 114 -10.95 -1.21 -4.19
N PHE A 115 -11.14 0.04 -4.66
CA PHE A 115 -10.28 1.17 -4.28
C PHE A 115 -10.18 1.31 -2.75
N LEU A 116 -11.32 1.34 -2.05
CA LEU A 116 -11.34 1.45 -0.59
C LEU A 116 -10.67 0.25 0.10
N CYS A 117 -10.80 -0.97 -0.44
CA CYS A 117 -10.14 -2.16 0.10
C CYS A 117 -8.60 -2.03 0.08
N VAL A 118 -8.03 -1.49 -1.00
CA VAL A 118 -6.58 -1.28 -1.08
C VAL A 118 -6.16 -0.06 -0.26
N ALA A 119 -6.92 1.02 -0.33
CA ALA A 119 -6.64 2.25 0.40
C ALA A 119 -6.63 2.00 1.92
N VAL A 120 -7.63 1.30 2.48
CA VAL A 120 -7.67 1.03 3.93
C VAL A 120 -6.45 0.23 4.39
N GLY A 121 -5.96 -0.72 3.58
CA GLY A 121 -4.72 -1.45 3.88
C GLY A 121 -3.49 -0.53 3.90
N SER A 122 -3.39 0.40 2.94
CA SER A 122 -2.31 1.38 2.91
C SER A 122 -2.34 2.32 4.11
N TRP A 123 -3.51 2.85 4.47
CA TRP A 123 -3.68 3.72 5.64
C TRP A 123 -3.49 2.98 6.97
N ALA A 124 -3.88 1.71 7.05
CA ALA A 124 -3.59 0.87 8.21
C ALA A 124 -2.07 0.71 8.42
N GLY A 125 -1.30 0.52 7.34
CA GLY A 125 0.17 0.50 7.40
C GLY A 125 0.77 1.79 7.96
N LEU A 126 0.23 2.95 7.55
CA LEU A 126 0.65 4.25 8.09
C LEU A 126 0.37 4.34 9.60
N ILE A 127 -0.83 3.94 10.05
CA ILE A 127 -1.21 3.95 11.48
C ILE A 127 -0.27 3.05 12.28
N ILE A 128 0.00 1.83 11.78
CA ILE A 128 0.95 0.91 12.43
C ILE A 128 2.33 1.56 12.55
N GLY A 129 2.80 2.23 11.50
CA GLY A 129 4.09 2.95 11.52
C GLY A 129 4.15 4.02 12.62
N PHE A 130 3.11 4.84 12.75
CA PHE A 130 3.02 5.89 13.77
C PHE A 130 2.96 5.33 15.19
N VAL A 131 2.16 4.28 15.41
CA VAL A 131 2.06 3.63 16.73
C VAL A 131 3.38 2.97 17.09
N THR A 132 4.03 2.30 16.13
CA THR A 132 5.34 1.67 16.34
C THR A 132 6.38 2.73 16.72
N GLU A 133 6.46 3.84 15.98
CA GLU A 133 7.37 4.95 16.28
C GLU A 133 7.19 5.47 17.72
N TYR A 134 5.95 5.68 18.16
CA TYR A 134 5.64 6.18 19.51
C TYR A 134 6.13 5.25 20.62
N TYR A 135 6.05 3.93 20.41
CA TYR A 135 6.46 2.93 21.41
C TYR A 135 7.93 2.50 21.29
N THR A 136 8.64 2.87 20.22
CA THR A 136 10.04 2.43 20.00
C THR A 136 11.08 3.55 19.93
N SER A 137 10.69 4.80 19.65
CA SER A 137 11.65 5.92 19.62
C SER A 137 11.89 6.48 21.02
N ASN A 138 13.15 6.78 21.33
CA ASN A 138 13.59 7.43 22.57
C ASN A 138 13.19 8.91 22.66
N ALA A 139 12.58 9.46 21.60
CA ALA A 139 12.00 10.79 21.61
C ALA A 139 10.68 10.88 22.42
N TYR A 140 10.04 9.74 22.70
CA TYR A 140 8.73 9.68 23.35
C TYR A 140 8.79 9.08 24.77
N SER A 141 7.77 9.41 25.57
CA SER A 141 7.69 8.99 26.97
C SER A 141 7.81 7.49 27.20
N PRO A 142 7.21 6.57 26.40
CA PRO A 142 7.26 5.14 26.73
C PRO A 142 8.68 4.58 26.77
N VAL A 143 9.59 5.09 25.94
CA VAL A 143 10.98 4.64 25.89
C VAL A 143 11.86 5.42 26.88
N GLN A 144 11.52 6.67 27.17
CA GLN A 144 12.18 7.46 28.22
C GLN A 144 11.92 6.84 29.60
N ASP A 145 10.67 6.47 29.88
CA ASP A 145 10.25 5.81 31.13
C ASP A 145 10.90 4.43 31.33
N VAL A 146 11.35 3.77 30.24
CA VAL A 146 12.09 2.50 30.30
C VAL A 146 13.59 2.72 30.53
N ALA A 147 14.10 3.87 30.13
CA ALA A 147 15.51 4.24 30.32
C ALA A 147 15.78 4.78 31.73
N ASP A 148 14.78 5.43 32.33
CA ASP A 148 14.76 5.89 33.73
C ASP A 148 14.63 4.72 34.74
#